data_AF-Q68SV2-F1
#
_entry.id   AF-Q68SV2-F1
#
_cell.length_a   1.000
_cell.length_b   1.000
_cell.length_c   1.000
_cell.angle_alpha   90.00
_cell.angle_beta   90.00
_cell.angle_gamma   90.00
#
_symmetry.space_group_name_H-M   'P 1'
#
loop_
_entity.id
_entity.type
_entity.pdbx_description
1 polymer ?
#
loop_
_entity_poly.entity_id
_entity_poly.type
_entity_poly.pdbx_seq_one_letter_code
_entity_poly.pdbx_strand_id
1 'polypeptide(L)'
;GTCSYMIWTAIACLIEFVNCLVWKGHALNLAPVWCDISSKLLLGAGTGIPAAALCVARRLYIIASVQTASVTRRDKRRAVICDLLISVGVPVIVMVLHVVVQAHRFDILQDIGCYPVIYNTLLSYFLVFQWPVLLGCISFVYSALALRQFWLRRIQFSQLLSHNSSLNASR
;
A
#
# COMPACT_ATOMS: atom_id res chain seq x y z
N GLY A 1 -5.28 -2.84 5.42
CA GLY A 1 -4.25 -3.85 5.16
C GLY A 1 -4.54 -4.53 3.85
N THR A 2 -4.77 -5.85 3.86
CA THR A 2 -5.05 -6.64 2.64
C THR A 2 -6.26 -6.13 1.86
N CYS A 3 -7.38 -5.84 2.51
CA CYS A 3 -8.55 -5.28 1.82
C CYS A 3 -8.24 -3.93 1.16
N SER A 4 -7.52 -3.04 1.85
CA SER A 4 -7.08 -1.76 1.31
C SER A 4 -6.17 -1.94 0.08
N TYR A 5 -5.27 -2.93 0.12
CA TYR A 5 -4.41 -3.27 -1.01
C TYR A 5 -5.25 -3.72 -2.22
N MET A 6 -6.17 -4.67 -2.01
CA MET A 6 -7.06 -5.17 -3.07
C MET A 6 -7.90 -4.05 -3.69
N ILE A 7 -8.45 -3.15 -2.86
CA ILE A 7 -9.24 -2.01 -3.33
C ILE A 7 -8.38 -1.05 -4.17
N TRP A 8 -7.20 -0.65 -3.68
CA TRP A 8 -6.32 0.26 -4.41
C TRP A 8 -5.85 -0.34 -5.74
N THR A 9 -5.45 -1.61 -5.75
CA THR A 9 -5.06 -2.31 -6.97
C THR A 9 -6.23 -2.45 -7.94
N ALA A 10 -7.42 -2.83 -7.46
CA ALA A 10 -8.60 -2.94 -8.31
C ALA A 10 -8.99 -1.60 -8.95
N ILE A 11 -8.93 -0.49 -8.19
CA ILE A 11 -9.16 0.85 -8.71
C ILE A 11 -8.14 1.21 -9.79
N ALA A 12 -6.85 0.97 -9.55
CA ALA A 12 -5.80 1.26 -10.53
C ALA A 12 -5.99 0.45 -11.83
N CYS A 13 -6.22 -0.86 -11.71
CA CYS A 13 -6.46 -1.72 -12.88
C CYS A 13 -7.73 -1.32 -13.65
N LEU A 14 -8.81 -0.94 -12.95
CA LEU A 14 -10.04 -0.48 -13.60
C LEU A 14 -9.81 0.82 -14.37
N ILE A 15 -9.06 1.76 -13.79
CA ILE A 15 -8.71 3.03 -14.44
C ILE A 15 -7.90 2.77 -15.71
N GLU A 16 -6.84 1.98 -15.62
CA GLU A 16 -6.00 1.65 -16.77
C GLU A 16 -6.78 0.90 -17.86
N PHE A 17 -7.67 -0.01 -17.47
CA PHE A 17 -8.53 -0.72 -18.41
C PHE A 17 -9.47 0.22 -19.18
N VAL A 18 -10.18 1.11 -18.48
CA VAL A 18 -11.06 2.10 -19.12
C VAL A 18 -10.26 3.05 -19.99
N ASN A 19 -9.09 3.48 -19.53
CA ASN A 19 -8.23 4.39 -20.28
C ASN A 19 -7.75 3.77 -21.60
N CYS A 20 -7.25 2.53 -21.58
CA CYS A 20 -6.85 1.81 -22.79
C CYS A 20 -8.01 1.60 -23.78
N LEU A 21 -9.23 1.40 -23.28
CA LEU A 21 -10.40 1.15 -24.12
C LEU A 21 -10.89 2.42 -24.80
N VAL A 22 -10.96 3.53 -24.06
CA VAL A 22 -11.48 4.81 -24.56
C VAL A 22 -10.47 5.51 -25.47
N TRP A 23 -9.19 5.51 -25.11
CA TRP A 23 -8.12 6.22 -25.85
C TRP A 23 -7.37 5.34 -26.85
N LYS A 24 -7.99 4.24 -27.29
CA LYS A 24 -7.40 3.35 -28.29
C LYS A 24 -7.25 4.08 -29.63
N GLY A 25 -6.02 4.30 -30.06
CA GLY A 25 -5.69 4.89 -31.35
C GLY A 25 -5.95 6.39 -31.46
N HIS A 26 -6.23 7.10 -30.37
CA HIS A 26 -6.38 8.56 -30.38
C HIS A 26 -6.16 9.20 -29.00
N ALA A 27 -5.72 10.46 -28.96
CA ALA A 27 -5.46 11.24 -27.73
C ALA A 27 -6.43 12.44 -27.58
N LEU A 28 -7.70 12.26 -27.99
CA LEU A 28 -8.71 13.32 -27.91
C LEU A 28 -9.24 13.47 -26.48
N ASN A 29 -9.68 14.66 -26.09
CA ASN A 29 -10.28 14.89 -24.77
C ASN A 29 -11.79 14.57 -24.78
N LEU A 30 -12.15 13.29 -24.78
CA LEU A 30 -13.56 12.85 -24.80
C LEU A 30 -14.27 13.03 -23.44
N ALA A 31 -13.54 12.84 -22.34
CA ALA A 31 -14.12 12.80 -21.00
C ALA A 31 -13.23 13.53 -19.97
N PRO A 32 -13.29 14.88 -19.92
CA PRO A 32 -12.42 15.67 -19.03
C PRO A 32 -12.67 15.39 -17.54
N VAL A 33 -13.93 15.13 -17.16
CA VAL A 33 -14.29 14.79 -15.76
C VAL A 33 -13.69 13.44 -15.36
N TRP A 34 -13.66 12.47 -16.28
CA TRP A 34 -13.02 11.18 -16.04
C TRP A 34 -11.51 11.36 -15.85
N CYS A 35 -10.85 12.15 -16.69
CA CYS A 35 -9.42 12.40 -16.57
C CYS A 35 -9.03 13.10 -15.26
N ASP A 36 -9.82 14.06 -14.77
CA ASP A 36 -9.57 14.70 -13.49
C ASP A 36 -9.59 13.69 -12.32
N ILE A 37 -10.57 12.79 -12.30
CA ILE A 37 -10.75 11.80 -11.23
C ILE A 37 -9.71 10.68 -11.33
N SER A 38 -9.57 10.09 -12.52
CA SER A 38 -8.68 8.95 -12.76
C SER A 38 -7.22 9.31 -12.52
N SER A 39 -6.75 10.48 -12.97
CA SER A 39 -5.36 10.92 -12.77
C SER A 39 -5.03 11.09 -11.28
N LYS A 40 -5.96 11.65 -10.49
CA LYS A 40 -5.80 11.80 -9.04
C LYS A 40 -5.81 10.45 -8.33
N LEU A 41 -6.71 9.55 -8.72
CA LEU A 41 -6.78 8.20 -8.15
C LEU A 41 -5.54 7.37 -8.50
N LEU A 42 -4.97 7.52 -9.69
CA LEU A 42 -3.75 6.82 -10.10
C LEU A 42 -2.53 7.27 -9.27
N LEU A 43 -2.39 8.58 -9.02
CA LEU A 43 -1.40 9.12 -8.07
C LEU A 43 -1.61 8.56 -6.67
N GLY A 44 -2.85 8.55 -6.20
CA GLY A 44 -3.24 8.00 -4.92
C GLY A 44 -2.88 6.51 -4.82
N ALA A 45 -3.14 5.72 -5.86
CA ALA A 45 -2.81 4.30 -5.90
C ALA A 45 -1.30 4.06 -5.82
N GLY A 46 -0.48 4.89 -6.46
CA GLY A 46 0.99 4.82 -6.39
C GLY A 46 1.56 4.91 -4.97
N THR A 47 0.86 5.60 -4.06
CA THR A 47 1.23 5.67 -2.63
C THR A 47 0.37 4.78 -1.73
N GLY A 48 -0.87 4.49 -2.13
CA GLY A 48 -1.83 3.67 -1.41
C GLY A 48 -1.47 2.19 -1.39
N ILE A 49 -0.94 1.67 -2.51
CA ILE A 49 -0.44 0.30 -2.62
C ILE A 49 0.72 0.05 -1.63
N PRO A 50 1.82 0.85 -1.62
CA PRO A 50 2.90 0.64 -0.65
C PRO A 50 2.46 0.93 0.79
N ALA A 51 1.56 1.89 1.04
CA ALA A 51 1.01 2.13 2.37
C ALA A 51 0.20 0.94 2.88
N ALA A 52 -0.61 0.32 2.01
CA ALA A 52 -1.37 -0.89 2.33
C ALA A 52 -0.45 -2.09 2.58
N ALA A 53 0.62 -2.25 1.78
CA ALA A 53 1.64 -3.27 1.96
C ALA A 53 2.35 -3.13 3.32
N LEU A 54 2.73 -1.91 3.71
CA LEU A 54 3.28 -1.61 5.03
C LEU A 54 2.34 -2.06 6.16
N CYS A 55 1.04 -1.77 6.02
CA CYS A 55 0.04 -2.20 7.01
C CYS A 55 -0.04 -3.74 7.12
N VAL A 56 0.14 -4.48 6.01
CA VAL A 56 0.20 -5.95 6.03
C VAL A 56 1.46 -6.43 6.75
N ALA A 57 2.64 -5.88 6.41
CA ALA A 57 3.91 -6.21 7.05
C ALA A 57 3.87 -5.93 8.56
N ARG A 58 3.30 -4.80 8.98
CA ARG A 58 3.12 -4.43 10.39
C ARG A 58 2.24 -5.43 11.13
N ARG A 59 1.14 -5.89 10.53
CA ARG A 59 0.28 -6.92 11.14
C ARG A 59 0.99 -8.25 11.29
N LEU A 60 1.73 -8.67 10.27
CA LEU A 60 2.55 -9.88 10.34
C LEU A 60 3.57 -9.78 11.47
N TYR A 61 4.24 -8.64 11.61
CA TYR A 61 5.18 -8.40 12.71
C TYR A 61 4.50 -8.50 14.09
N ILE A 62 3.31 -7.91 14.28
CA ILE A 62 2.57 -8.00 15.55
C ILE A 62 2.21 -9.46 15.85
N ILE A 63 1.67 -10.19 14.87
CA ILE A 63 1.32 -11.62 15.03
C ILE A 63 2.57 -12.45 15.37
N ALA A 64 3.70 -12.15 14.71
CA ALA A 64 4.99 -12.80 14.92
C ALA A 64 5.73 -12.35 16.19
N SER A 65 5.32 -11.28 16.88
CA SER A 65 5.95 -10.83 18.14
C SER A 65 5.13 -11.18 19.39
N VAL A 66 3.81 -11.32 19.30
CA VAL A 66 2.96 -11.66 20.45
C VAL A 66 3.22 -13.11 20.92
N GLN A 67 3.86 -13.27 22.08
CA GLN A 67 4.12 -14.57 22.74
C GLN A 67 3.03 -14.95 23.76
N THR A 68 2.45 -14.00 24.49
CA THR A 68 1.56 -14.30 25.64
C THR A 68 0.55 -13.20 26.01
N ALA A 69 0.44 -12.10 25.26
CA ALA A 69 -0.44 -10.99 25.62
C ALA A 69 -1.87 -11.21 25.11
N SER A 70 -2.86 -11.14 26.00
CA SER A 70 -4.28 -11.08 25.69
C SER A 70 -4.57 -9.78 24.91
N VAL A 71 -4.48 -9.84 23.58
CA VAL A 71 -4.82 -8.70 22.71
C VAL A 71 -6.28 -8.35 22.96
N THR A 72 -6.53 -7.22 23.62
CA THR A 72 -7.88 -6.81 23.92
C THR A 72 -8.60 -6.40 22.63
N ARG A 73 -9.94 -6.52 22.62
CA ARG A 73 -10.76 -6.05 21.49
C ARG A 73 -10.51 -4.57 21.17
N ARG A 74 -10.17 -3.76 22.18
CA ARG A 74 -9.86 -2.33 22.04
C ARG A 74 -8.55 -2.12 21.27
N ASP A 75 -7.52 -2.90 21.55
CA ASP A 75 -6.23 -2.83 20.86
C ASP A 75 -6.35 -3.24 19.40
N LYS A 76 -7.13 -4.30 19.12
CA LYS A 76 -7.44 -4.71 17.74
C LYS A 76 -8.15 -3.60 16.96
N ARG A 77 -9.11 -2.90 17.59
CA ARG A 77 -9.85 -1.80 16.94
C ARG A 77 -8.93 -0.60 16.68
N ARG A 78 -8.08 -0.23 17.64
CA ARG A 78 -7.07 0.83 17.46
C ARG A 78 -6.10 0.50 16.33
N ALA A 79 -5.61 -0.74 16.27
CA ALA A 79 -4.71 -1.17 15.20
C ALA A 79 -5.38 -1.06 13.81
N VAL A 80 -6.63 -1.49 13.68
CA VAL A 80 -7.40 -1.35 12.42
C VAL A 80 -7.58 0.12 12.02
N ILE A 81 -7.92 1.00 12.97
CA ILE A 81 -8.08 2.44 12.70
C ILE A 81 -6.74 3.03 12.24
N CYS A 82 -5.64 2.74 12.94
CA CYS A 82 -4.31 3.19 12.53
C CYS A 82 -3.95 2.69 11.12
N ASP A 83 -4.22 1.42 10.81
CA ASP A 83 -3.93 0.88 9.47
C ASP A 83 -4.78 1.54 8.39
N LEU A 84 -6.05 1.86 8.68
CA LEU A 84 -6.91 2.60 7.76
C LEU A 84 -6.39 4.03 7.54
N LEU A 85 -6.03 4.73 8.62
CA LEU A 85 -5.46 6.07 8.55
C LEU A 85 -4.15 6.09 7.75
N ILE A 86 -3.30 5.07 7.87
CA ILE A 86 -2.07 4.98 7.07
C ILE A 86 -2.41 4.65 5.60
N SER A 87 -3.26 3.65 5.34
CA SER A 87 -3.54 3.17 3.98
C SER A 87 -4.42 4.11 3.13
N VAL A 88 -5.15 5.03 3.77
CA VAL A 88 -6.06 5.98 3.09
C VAL A 88 -5.63 7.42 3.36
N GLY A 89 -5.27 7.76 4.59
CA GLY A 89 -4.86 9.11 4.95
C GLY A 89 -3.57 9.55 4.26
N VAL A 90 -2.56 8.69 4.16
CA VAL A 90 -1.31 9.06 3.45
C VAL A 90 -1.58 9.33 1.97
N PRO A 91 -2.26 8.46 1.19
CA PRO A 91 -2.64 8.75 -0.18
C PRO A 91 -3.44 10.04 -0.34
N VAL A 92 -4.42 10.29 0.54
CA VAL A 92 -5.23 11.52 0.50
C VAL A 92 -4.37 12.76 0.73
N ILE A 93 -3.46 12.73 1.71
CA ILE A 93 -2.52 13.83 1.95
C ILE A 93 -1.65 14.06 0.71
N VAL A 94 -1.11 13.01 0.10
CA VAL A 94 -0.29 13.13 -1.12
C VAL A 94 -1.12 13.70 -2.29
N MET A 95 -2.37 13.27 -2.45
CA MET A 95 -3.27 13.79 -3.49
C MET A 95 -3.57 15.29 -3.30
N VAL A 96 -3.70 15.76 -2.06
CA VAL A 96 -3.87 17.17 -1.72
C VAL A 96 -2.58 17.95 -1.97
N LEU A 97 -1.44 17.45 -1.49
CA LEU A 97 -0.13 18.07 -1.70
C LEU A 97 0.23 18.17 -3.19
N HIS A 98 -0.21 17.20 -3.99
CA HIS A 98 -0.03 17.23 -5.44
C HIS A 98 -0.64 18.47 -6.09
N VAL A 99 -1.71 19.05 -5.54
CA VAL A 99 -2.34 20.27 -6.10
C VAL A 99 -1.33 21.42 -6.18
N VAL A 100 -0.36 21.49 -5.27
CA VAL A 100 0.67 22.54 -5.23
C VAL A 100 1.71 22.38 -6.35
N VAL A 101 2.00 21.14 -6.76
CA VAL A 101 3.03 20.82 -7.77
C VAL A 101 2.45 20.45 -9.14
N GLN A 102 1.14 20.65 -9.31
CA GLN A 102 0.41 20.35 -10.54
C GLN A 102 0.57 21.49 -11.55
N ALA A 103 1.33 21.28 -12.62
CA ALA A 103 1.52 22.29 -13.69
C ALA A 103 0.30 22.39 -14.62
N HIS A 104 -0.21 21.24 -15.07
CA HIS A 104 -1.38 21.13 -15.92
C HIS A 104 -2.40 20.17 -15.32
N ARG A 105 -3.65 20.27 -15.79
CA ARG A 105 -4.79 19.58 -15.18
C ARG A 105 -4.66 18.05 -15.33
N PHE A 106 -4.33 17.57 -16.52
CA PHE A 106 -4.01 16.18 -16.86
C PHE A 106 -3.40 16.16 -18.26
N ASP A 107 -2.57 15.16 -18.55
CA ASP A 107 -2.12 14.87 -19.92
C ASP A 107 -2.88 13.64 -20.44
N ILE A 108 -3.14 13.63 -21.74
CA ILE A 108 -3.74 12.47 -22.40
C ILE A 108 -2.65 11.85 -23.27
N LEU A 109 -2.22 10.66 -22.89
CA LEU A 109 -1.27 9.86 -23.63
C LEU A 109 -2.04 8.94 -24.57
N GLN A 110 -1.64 8.91 -25.84
CA GLN A 110 -2.23 8.00 -26.83
C GLN A 110 -2.09 6.54 -26.34
N ASP A 111 -3.15 5.75 -26.46
CA ASP A 111 -3.26 4.35 -26.01
C ASP A 111 -3.15 4.09 -24.49
N ILE A 112 -2.69 5.06 -23.70
CA ILE A 112 -2.56 4.97 -22.23
C ILE A 112 -3.69 5.75 -21.51
N GLY A 113 -4.24 6.78 -22.16
CA GLY A 113 -5.31 7.66 -21.65
C GLY A 113 -4.82 8.73 -20.68
N CYS A 114 -5.63 9.03 -19.66
CA CYS A 114 -5.39 10.14 -18.75
C CYS A 114 -4.22 9.85 -17.78
N TYR A 115 -3.24 10.74 -17.72
CA TYR A 115 -2.08 10.63 -16.85
C TYR A 115 -1.87 11.90 -16.01
N PRO A 116 -1.51 11.77 -14.73
CA PRO A 116 -1.20 12.91 -13.88
C PRO A 116 0.07 13.63 -14.31
N VAL A 117 0.02 14.96 -14.36
CA VAL A 117 1.19 15.79 -14.69
C VAL A 117 1.81 16.34 -13.42
N ILE A 118 3.10 16.03 -13.22
CA ILE A 118 3.90 16.52 -12.09
C ILE A 118 4.98 17.43 -12.65
N TYR A 119 5.09 18.65 -12.14
CA TYR A 119 6.17 19.54 -12.53
C TYR A 119 7.50 19.09 -11.91
N ASN A 120 8.54 18.90 -12.73
CA ASN A 120 9.87 18.46 -12.29
C ASN A 120 10.62 19.59 -11.58
N THR A 121 10.27 19.82 -10.32
CA THR A 121 10.99 20.71 -9.40
C THR A 121 11.52 19.91 -8.23
N LEU A 122 12.53 20.44 -7.55
CA LEU A 122 13.03 19.86 -6.30
C LEU A 122 11.89 19.54 -5.31
N LEU A 123 10.86 20.39 -5.29
CA LEU A 123 9.70 20.26 -4.41
C LEU A 123 8.83 19.02 -4.72
N SER A 124 8.70 18.61 -5.99
CA SER A 124 7.89 17.44 -6.35
C SER A 124 8.52 16.13 -5.89
N TYR A 125 9.86 16.06 -5.86
CA TYR A 125 10.59 14.93 -5.27
C TYR A 125 10.25 14.74 -3.79
N PHE A 126 10.28 15.82 -3.02
CA PHE A 126 9.91 15.77 -1.61
C PHE A 126 8.40 15.62 -1.38
N LEU A 127 7.53 16.21 -2.20
CA LEU A 127 6.10 16.17 -1.92
C LEU A 127 5.42 14.86 -2.38
N VAL A 128 5.91 14.24 -3.45
CA VAL A 128 5.24 13.11 -4.11
C VAL A 128 6.15 11.89 -4.17
N PHE A 129 7.35 12.00 -4.72
CA PHE A 129 8.20 10.83 -5.00
C PHE A 129 8.86 10.21 -3.76
N GLN A 130 9.04 10.96 -2.66
CA GLN A 130 9.63 10.40 -1.44
C GLN A 130 8.73 9.36 -0.77
N TRP A 131 7.40 9.50 -0.86
CA TRP A 131 6.46 8.72 -0.07
C TRP A 131 6.52 7.22 -0.36
N PRO A 132 6.50 6.75 -1.63
CA PRO A 132 6.67 5.34 -1.93
C PRO A 132 7.98 4.76 -1.40
N VAL A 133 9.08 5.51 -1.48
CA VAL A 133 10.41 5.08 -1.01
C VAL A 133 10.42 4.95 0.50
N LEU A 134 9.93 5.96 1.22
CA LEU A 134 9.84 5.94 2.68
C LEU A 134 8.96 4.79 3.16
N LEU A 135 7.77 4.61 2.57
CA LEU A 135 6.87 3.51 2.91
C LEU A 135 7.51 2.15 2.60
N GLY A 136 8.24 2.04 1.49
CA GLY A 136 9.00 0.84 1.11
C GLY A 136 10.08 0.49 2.12
N CYS A 137 10.92 1.45 2.52
CA CYS A 137 11.96 1.26 3.52
C CYS A 137 11.38 0.82 4.88
N ILE A 138 10.31 1.48 5.33
CA ILE A 138 9.65 1.10 6.59
C ILE A 138 9.06 -0.31 6.48
N SER A 139 8.43 -0.65 5.34
CA SER A 139 7.88 -1.98 5.09
C SER A 139 8.96 -3.07 5.10
N PHE A 140 10.13 -2.78 4.51
CA PHE A 140 11.27 -3.68 4.52
C PHE A 140 11.75 -3.99 5.94
N VAL A 141 11.90 -2.95 6.79
CA VAL A 141 12.30 -3.13 8.19
C VAL A 141 11.29 -3.98 8.96
N TYR A 142 9.99 -3.69 8.86
CA TYR A 142 8.97 -4.50 9.54
C TYR A 142 8.94 -5.95 9.03
N SER A 143 9.13 -6.16 7.73
CA SER A 143 9.17 -7.49 7.12
C SER A 143 10.38 -8.29 7.60
N ALA A 144 11.55 -7.68 7.68
CA ALA A 144 12.77 -8.30 8.21
C ALA A 144 12.61 -8.68 9.69
N LEU A 145 12.01 -7.79 10.50
CA LEU A 145 11.72 -8.08 11.90
C LEU A 145 10.69 -9.20 12.06
N ALA A 146 9.62 -9.20 11.25
CA ALA A 146 8.62 -10.26 11.26
C ALA A 146 9.23 -11.62 10.90
N LEU A 147 10.06 -11.65 9.86
CA LEU A 147 10.77 -12.84 9.43
C LEU A 147 11.69 -13.36 10.54
N ARG A 148 12.50 -12.49 11.15
CA ARG A 148 13.39 -12.86 12.26
C ARG A 148 12.61 -13.50 13.41
N GLN A 149 11.49 -12.91 13.81
CA GLN A 149 10.67 -13.45 14.90
C GLN A 149 10.02 -14.79 14.53
N PHE A 150 9.58 -14.95 13.28
CA PHE A 150 9.04 -16.21 12.78
C PHE A 150 10.10 -17.32 12.80
N TRP A 151 11.34 -17.02 12.39
CA TRP A 151 12.46 -17.96 12.46
C TRP A 151 12.77 -18.39 13.90
N LEU A 152 12.83 -17.44 14.84
CA LEU A 152 13.07 -17.75 16.26
C LEU A 152 11.97 -18.66 16.83
N ARG A 153 10.70 -18.40 16.49
CA ARG A 153 9.58 -19.26 16.91
C ARG A 153 9.67 -20.67 16.36
N ARG A 154 10.09 -20.82 15.10
CA ARG A 154 10.24 -22.14 14.47
C ARG A 154 11.31 -22.97 15.19
N ILE A 155 12.40 -22.33 15.61
CA ILE A 155 13.46 -22.97 16.39
C ILE A 155 12.95 -23.36 17.79
N GLN A 156 12.27 -22.45 18.50
CA GLN A 156 11.69 -22.74 19.82
C GLN A 156 10.68 -23.89 19.77
N PHE A 157 9.81 -23.91 18.76
CA PHE A 157 8.84 -25.00 18.57
C PHE A 157 9.54 -26.34 18.26
N SER A 158 10.59 -26.32 17.42
CA SER A 158 11.40 -27.52 17.15
C SER A 158 12.10 -28.04 18.41
N GLN A 159 12.59 -27.15 19.28
CA GLN A 159 13.23 -27.52 20.54
C GLN A 159 12.22 -28.18 21.50
N LEU A 160 11.02 -27.61 21.63
CA LEU A 160 9.94 -28.20 22.45
C LEU A 160 9.52 -29.60 21.97
N LEU A 161 9.48 -29.80 20.64
CA LEU A 161 9.17 -31.11 20.05
C LEU A 161 10.30 -32.12 20.30
N SER A 162 11.57 -31.70 20.20
CA SER A 162 12.72 -32.55 20.49
C SER A 162 12.86 -32.93 21.97
N HIS A 163 12.39 -32.07 22.88
CA HIS A 163 12.44 -32.29 24.33
C HIS A 163 11.24 -33.10 24.87
N ASN A 164 10.18 -33.24 24.07
CA ASN A 164 8.98 -34.04 24.39
C ASN A 164 8.77 -35.16 23.37
N SER A 165 9.71 -36.11 23.30
CA SER A 165 9.63 -37.31 22.45
C SER A 165 8.45 -38.25 22.78
N SER A 166 7.71 -38.00 23.88
CA SER A 166 6.50 -38.74 24.24
C SER A 166 5.21 -38.20 23.61
N LEU A 167 5.23 -37.02 23.00
CA LEU A 167 4.12 -36.49 22.21
C LEU A 167 4.34 -36.84 20.74
N ASN A 168 4.13 -38.12 20.43
CA ASN A 168 4.05 -38.59 19.05
C ASN A 168 2.95 -37.80 18.32
N ALA A 169 3.30 -37.12 17.23
CA ALA A 169 2.36 -36.48 16.30
C ALA A 169 1.66 -37.55 15.44
N SER A 170 1.01 -38.51 16.10
CA SER A 170 0.20 -39.56 15.52
C SER A 170 -1.01 -39.83 16.43
N ARG A 171 -1.96 -38.89 16.42
CA ARG A 171 -3.41 -39.15 16.51
C ARG A 171 -4.23 -37.89 16.29
#